data_AF-A0A374TE03-F1
#
_entry.id   AF-A0A374TE03-F1
#
_cell.length_a   1.000
_cell.length_b   1.000
_cell.length_c   1.000
_cell.angle_alpha   90.00
_cell.angle_beta   90.00
_cell.angle_gamma   90.00
#
_symmetry.space_group_name_H-M   'P 1'
#
loop_
_entity.id
_entity.type
_entity.pdbx_description
1 polymer ?
#
loop_
_entity_poly.entity_id
_entity_poly.type
_entity_poly.pdbx_seq_one_letter_code
_entity_poly.pdbx_strand_id
1 'polypeptide(L)'
;MKKKQLREALAVLLTKLSSARDNPLLMDNYVVKALRTVLLDFKESGELHEAYKEQIQSTLKSDNPWITMTMKSMGADSSIKKDMTDEVIDGMIDSMLGND
;
A
#
# COMPACT_ATOMS: atom_id res chain seq x y z
N MET A 1 -9.07 12.43 -14.52
CA MET A 1 -7.97 12.70 -13.56
C MET A 1 -6.64 12.57 -14.28
N LYS A 2 -5.61 13.35 -13.93
CA LYS A 2 -4.24 13.06 -14.41
C LYS A 2 -3.80 11.75 -13.74
N LYS A 3 -3.20 10.82 -14.51
CA LYS A 3 -2.84 9.47 -14.03
C LYS A 3 -2.07 9.46 -12.70
N LYS A 4 -1.17 10.42 -12.52
CA LYS A 4 -0.43 10.67 -11.28
C LYS A 4 -1.33 10.96 -10.06
N GLN A 5 -2.35 11.80 -10.23
CA GLN A 5 -3.28 12.14 -9.13
C GLN A 5 -4.11 10.95 -8.70
N LEU A 6 -4.48 10.08 -9.64
CA LEU A 6 -5.16 8.82 -9.32
C LEU A 6 -4.24 7.93 -8.49
N ARG A 7 -2.99 7.73 -8.93
CA ARG A 7 -2.01 6.89 -8.21
C ARG A 7 -1.71 7.42 -6.81
N GLU A 8 -1.52 8.72 -6.65
CA GLU A 8 -1.36 9.37 -5.34
C GLU A 8 -2.59 9.16 -4.44
N ALA A 9 -3.80 9.27 -4.99
CA ALA A 9 -5.02 9.01 -4.23
C ALA A 9 -5.12 7.55 -3.81
N LEU A 10 -4.83 6.59 -4.71
CA LEU A 10 -4.85 5.16 -4.41
C LEU A 10 -3.85 4.78 -3.30
N ALA A 11 -2.64 5.31 -3.36
CA ALA A 11 -1.61 5.19 -2.33
C ALA A 11 -2.10 5.65 -0.93
N VAL A 12 -2.72 6.83 -0.87
CA VAL A 12 -3.29 7.38 0.37
C VAL A 12 -4.44 6.52 0.89
N LEU A 13 -5.32 6.08 0.01
CA LEU A 13 -6.47 5.25 0.34
C LEU A 13 -6.05 3.88 0.89
N LEU A 14 -5.07 3.23 0.27
CA LEU A 14 -4.50 1.96 0.75
C LEU A 14 -3.87 2.12 2.14
N THR A 15 -3.14 3.21 2.37
CA THR A 15 -2.54 3.52 3.69
C THR A 15 -3.60 3.71 4.77
N LYS A 16 -4.72 4.38 4.44
CA LYS A 16 -5.86 4.56 5.36
C LYS A 16 -6.54 3.24 5.67
N LEU A 17 -6.74 2.39 4.68
CA LEU A 17 -7.30 1.05 4.89
C LEU A 17 -6.41 0.21 5.81
N SER A 18 -5.11 0.18 5.53
CA SER A 18 -4.10 -0.51 6.36
C SER A 18 -4.14 -0.03 7.82
N SER A 19 -4.28 1.28 8.04
CA SER A 19 -4.39 1.86 9.40
C SER A 19 -5.68 1.46 10.14
N ALA A 20 -6.75 1.13 9.41
CA ALA A 20 -8.01 0.66 10.00
C ALA A 20 -7.99 -0.83 10.38
N ARG A 21 -7.05 -1.61 9.82
CA ARG A 21 -6.97 -3.07 9.96
C ARG A 21 -6.82 -3.52 11.41
N ASP A 22 -6.06 -2.78 12.21
CA ASP A 22 -5.81 -3.13 13.62
C ASP A 22 -7.02 -2.86 14.53
N ASN A 23 -8.13 -2.36 13.97
CA ASN A 23 -9.37 -2.11 14.68
C ASN A 23 -10.56 -2.87 14.03
N PRO A 24 -11.01 -3.99 14.64
CA PRO A 24 -12.11 -4.79 14.11
C PRO A 24 -13.42 -4.02 13.91
N LEU A 25 -13.72 -3.02 14.74
CA LEU A 25 -14.92 -2.20 14.62
C LEU A 25 -14.87 -1.28 13.39
N LEU A 26 -13.67 -0.86 13.00
CA LEU A 26 -13.47 -0.09 11.77
C LEU A 26 -13.54 -1.01 10.55
N MET A 27 -12.99 -2.22 10.62
CA MET A 27 -13.03 -3.16 9.49
C MET A 27 -14.44 -3.61 9.12
N ASP A 28 -15.35 -3.71 10.10
CA ASP A 28 -16.76 -4.06 9.83
C ASP A 28 -17.59 -2.87 9.31
N ASN A 29 -17.05 -1.65 9.35
CA ASN A 29 -17.71 -0.43 8.91
C ASN A 29 -18.00 -0.44 7.40
N TYR A 30 -19.21 -0.02 7.03
CA TYR A 30 -19.65 0.05 5.63
C TYR A 30 -18.69 0.85 4.73
N VAL A 31 -18.13 1.97 5.21
CA VAL A 31 -17.20 2.81 4.46
C VAL A 31 -15.88 2.09 4.21
N VAL A 32 -15.37 1.35 5.21
CA VAL A 32 -14.13 0.58 5.07
C VAL A 32 -14.31 -0.59 4.10
N LYS A 33 -15.47 -1.26 4.15
CA LYS A 33 -15.82 -2.30 3.16
C LYS A 33 -15.91 -1.74 1.75
N ALA A 34 -16.60 -0.61 1.56
CA ALA A 34 -16.69 0.05 0.25
C ALA A 34 -15.31 0.50 -0.26
N LEU A 35 -14.47 1.03 0.61
CA LEU A 35 -13.08 1.38 0.30
C LEU A 35 -12.28 0.16 -0.16
N ARG A 36 -12.39 -0.97 0.56
CA ARG A 36 -11.75 -2.23 0.17
C ARG A 36 -12.21 -2.70 -1.21
N THR A 37 -13.52 -2.66 -1.49
CA THR A 37 -14.06 -3.01 -2.81
C THR A 37 -13.47 -2.15 -3.92
N VAL A 38 -13.44 -0.83 -3.75
CA VAL A 38 -12.84 0.08 -4.74
C VAL A 38 -11.36 -0.24 -4.97
N LEU A 39 -10.60 -0.50 -3.89
CA LEU A 39 -9.19 -0.85 -4.01
C LEU A 39 -8.98 -2.21 -4.70
N LEU A 40 -9.88 -3.18 -4.51
CA LEU A 40 -9.85 -4.46 -5.24
C LEU A 40 -10.07 -4.24 -6.75
N ASP A 41 -11.03 -3.41 -7.16
CA ASP A 41 -11.25 -3.09 -8.58
C ASP A 41 -9.98 -2.48 -9.21
N PHE A 42 -9.30 -1.59 -8.46
CA PHE A 42 -8.05 -1.00 -8.92
C PHE A 42 -6.85 -1.97 -8.87
N LYS A 43 -6.88 -2.99 -7.99
CA LYS A 43 -5.92 -4.09 -7.99
C LYS A 43 -6.06 -4.91 -9.28
N GLU A 44 -7.28 -5.29 -9.65
CA GLU A 44 -7.56 -6.03 -10.88
C GLU A 44 -7.12 -5.27 -12.14
N SER A 45 -7.25 -3.94 -12.13
CA SER A 45 -6.77 -3.09 -13.23
C SER A 45 -5.24 -2.91 -13.29
N GLY A 46 -4.50 -3.30 -12.25
CA GLY A 46 -3.07 -3.05 -12.08
C GLY A 46 -2.69 -1.63 -11.65
N GLU A 47 -3.63 -0.67 -11.62
CA GLU A 47 -3.31 0.71 -11.21
C GLU A 47 -2.98 0.82 -9.72
N LEU A 48 -3.52 -0.05 -8.86
CA LEU A 48 -3.15 -0.07 -7.44
C LEU A 48 -1.70 -0.54 -7.23
N HIS A 49 -1.27 -1.55 -7.99
CA HIS A 49 0.12 -2.03 -7.99
C HIS A 49 1.08 -0.90 -8.34
N GLU A 50 0.81 -0.24 -9.47
CA GLU A 50 1.60 0.86 -9.96
C GLU A 50 1.63 2.06 -9.00
N ALA A 51 0.49 2.38 -8.37
CA ALA A 51 0.40 3.42 -7.37
C ALA A 51 1.31 3.15 -6.15
N TYR A 52 1.26 1.92 -5.64
CA TYR A 52 2.04 1.54 -4.47
C TYR A 52 3.54 1.42 -4.80
N LYS A 53 3.89 0.92 -5.99
CA LYS A 53 5.26 0.89 -6.51
C LYS A 53 5.84 2.29 -6.65
N GLU A 54 5.11 3.23 -7.25
CA GLU A 54 5.52 4.64 -7.34
C GLU A 54 5.71 5.27 -5.95
N GLN A 55 4.79 5.00 -5.02
CA GLN A 55 4.89 5.47 -3.64
C GLN A 55 6.17 4.96 -2.99
N ILE A 56 6.42 3.65 -3.02
CA ILE A 56 7.63 3.02 -2.48
C ILE A 56 8.89 3.61 -3.13
N GLN A 57 8.94 3.75 -4.46
CA GLN A 57 10.10 4.28 -5.16
C GLN A 57 10.36 5.76 -4.86
N SER A 58 9.32 6.58 -4.82
CA SER A 58 9.40 7.98 -4.39
C SER A 58 9.93 8.07 -2.96
N THR A 59 9.49 7.12 -2.13
CA THR A 59 9.82 7.09 -0.71
C THR A 59 11.25 6.60 -0.47
N LEU A 60 11.75 5.61 -1.22
CA LEU A 60 13.15 5.16 -1.21
C LEU A 60 14.14 6.22 -1.73
N LYS A 61 13.67 7.16 -2.54
CA LYS A 61 14.46 8.29 -3.05
C LYS A 61 14.51 9.45 -2.06
N SER A 62 13.58 9.51 -1.10
CA SER A 62 13.64 10.43 0.03
C SER A 62 14.30 9.71 1.20
N ASP A 63 15.36 10.24 1.80
CA ASP A 63 15.92 9.70 3.06
C ASP A 63 14.95 9.97 4.24
N ASN A 64 13.72 9.45 4.16
CA ASN A 64 12.63 9.74 5.10
C ASN A 64 12.75 8.85 6.35
N PRO A 65 12.96 9.43 7.54
CA PRO A 65 13.16 8.68 8.79
C PRO A 65 12.00 7.75 9.16
N TRP A 66 10.75 8.12 8.84
CA TRP A 66 9.57 7.30 9.15
C TRP A 66 9.61 5.96 8.39
N ILE A 67 10.15 5.97 7.18
CA ILE A 67 10.15 4.81 6.29
C ILE A 67 11.35 3.92 6.58
N THR A 68 12.48 4.50 6.94
CA THR A 68 13.57 3.76 7.59
C THR A 68 13.04 3.01 8.81
N MET A 69 12.11 3.60 9.57
CA MET A 69 11.48 2.97 10.73
C MET A 69 10.47 1.88 10.32
N THR A 70 9.66 2.10 9.29
CA THR A 70 8.74 1.09 8.73
C THR A 70 9.49 -0.11 8.15
N MET A 71 10.53 0.11 7.34
CA MET A 71 11.41 -0.94 6.80
C MET A 71 12.12 -1.70 7.93
N LYS A 72 12.67 -1.01 8.92
CA LYS A 72 13.26 -1.65 10.10
C LYS A 72 12.24 -2.50 10.88
N SER A 73 11.01 -2.01 11.06
CA SER A 73 9.95 -2.76 11.75
C SER A 73 9.51 -4.01 11.00
N MET A 74 9.71 -4.03 9.67
CA MET A 74 9.46 -5.17 8.80
C MET A 74 10.67 -6.12 8.70
N GLY A 75 11.72 -5.92 9.53
CA GLY A 75 12.94 -6.75 9.52
C GLY A 75 13.84 -6.53 8.30
N ALA A 76 13.63 -5.42 7.61
CA ALA A 76 13.99 -5.29 6.22
C ALA A 76 15.18 -4.30 6.14
N ASP A 77 16.37 -4.88 6.02
CA ASP A 77 17.63 -4.15 5.89
C ASP A 77 17.80 -3.61 4.45
N SER A 78 18.85 -2.83 4.22
CA SER A 78 19.23 -2.24 2.91
C SER A 78 19.20 -3.17 1.67
N SER A 79 19.03 -4.49 1.85
CA SER A 79 18.78 -5.49 0.81
C SER A 79 17.41 -5.37 0.12
N ILE A 80 16.39 -4.74 0.72
CA ILE A 80 15.06 -4.59 0.10
C ILE A 80 15.12 -3.88 -1.25
N LYS A 81 16.05 -2.94 -1.49
CA LYS A 81 16.17 -2.32 -2.82
C LYS A 81 16.36 -3.34 -3.93
N LYS A 82 16.91 -4.52 -3.61
CA LYS A 82 17.10 -5.67 -4.51
C LYS A 82 15.92 -6.64 -4.49
N ASP A 83 15.22 -6.76 -3.36
CA ASP A 83 14.11 -7.70 -3.14
C ASP A 83 12.71 -7.09 -3.35
N MET A 84 12.61 -5.80 -3.73
CA MET A 84 11.36 -5.11 -4.04
C MET A 84 10.84 -5.49 -5.44
N THR A 85 10.61 -6.79 -5.63
CA THR A 85 10.01 -7.33 -6.84
C THR A 85 8.52 -7.03 -6.87
N ASP A 86 7.91 -7.12 -8.06
CA ASP A 86 6.48 -6.88 -8.22
C ASP A 86 5.64 -7.86 -7.37
N GLU A 87 6.14 -9.09 -7.17
CA GLU A 87 5.52 -10.12 -6.32
C GLU A 87 5.48 -9.72 -4.83
N VAL A 88 6.54 -9.09 -4.32
CA VAL A 88 6.59 -8.59 -2.95
C VAL A 88 5.63 -7.43 -2.76
N ILE A 89 5.53 -6.55 -3.76
CA ILE A 89 4.58 -5.42 -3.78
C ILE A 89 3.14 -5.95 -3.76
N ASP A 90 2.84 -6.97 -4.58
CA ASP A 90 1.51 -7.60 -4.62
C ASP A 90 1.16 -8.28 -3.30
N GLY A 91 2.09 -9.01 -2.70
CA GLY A 91 1.89 -9.62 -1.38
C GLY A 91 1.64 -8.59 -0.28
N MET A 92 2.31 -7.45 -0.31
CA MET A 92 2.04 -6.34 0.61
C MET A 92 0.64 -5.75 0.40
N ILE A 93 0.24 -5.52 -0.85
CA ILE A 93 -1.11 -5.03 -1.19
C ILE A 93 -2.17 -6.02 -0.68
N ASP A 94 -1.97 -7.32 -0.88
CA ASP A 94 -2.90 -8.36 -0.41
C ASP A 94 -3.05 -8.38 1.11
N SER A 95 -1.94 -8.28 1.84
CA SER A 95 -2.00 -8.20 3.31
C SER A 95 -2.70 -6.92 3.78
N MET A 96 -2.50 -5.79 3.11
CA MET A 96 -3.20 -4.54 3.44
C MET A 96 -4.69 -4.59 3.09
N LEU A 97 -5.06 -5.34 2.07
CA LEU A 97 -6.46 -5.61 1.73
C LEU A 97 -7.07 -6.65 2.69
N GLY A 98 -6.27 -7.45 3.40
CA GLY A 98 -6.74 -8.53 4.26
C GLY A 98 -7.25 -9.72 3.46
N ASN A 99 -6.58 -10.03 2.35
CA ASN A 99 -6.83 -11.19 1.48
C ASN A 99 -5.91 -12.39 1.83
N ASP A 100 -5.24 -12.35 2.99
CA ASP A 100 -4.35 -13.41 3.50
C ASP A 100 -5.08 -14.76 3.67
#